data_AF-A0A2H0RT97-F1
#
_entry.id   AF-A0A2H0RT97-F1
#
_cell.length_a   1.000
_cell.length_b   1.000
_cell.length_c   1.000
_cell.angle_alpha   90.00
_cell.angle_beta   90.00
_cell.angle_gamma   90.00
#
_symmetry.space_group_name_H-M   'P 1'
#
loop_
_entity.id
_entity.type
_entity.pdbx_description
1 polymer ?
#
loop_
_entity_poly.entity_id
_entity_poly.type
_entity_poly.pdbx_seq_one_letter_code
_entity_poly.pdbx_strand_id
1 'polypeptide(L)'
;MKPSKPLVIGSIADKWFLFAIAALLLSLYLLSFRPTRAVRFCHSSAQESAKSSMQARLQQNPQNQDLQRAAEAGLFIEQDYATFYRNCIRNRGYEPSL
;
A
#
# COMPACT_ATOMS: atom_id res chain seq x y z
N MET A 1 45.63 49.22 13.62
CA MET A 1 45.41 47.78 13.37
C MET A 1 44.06 47.39 13.92
N LYS A 2 43.14 46.93 13.06
CA LYS A 2 41.76 46.60 13.43
C LYS A 2 41.67 45.07 13.58
N PRO A 3 41.21 44.51 14.71
CA PRO A 3 41.13 43.07 14.86
C PRO A 3 39.98 42.52 14.02
N SER A 4 40.32 41.70 13.02
CA SER A 4 39.39 40.88 12.26
C SER A 4 38.89 39.75 13.15
N LYS A 5 37.60 39.75 13.50
CA LYS A 5 36.98 38.67 14.27
C LYS A 5 36.94 37.40 13.40
N PRO A 6 37.23 36.21 13.95
CA PRO A 6 37.11 34.97 13.21
C PRO A 6 35.65 34.73 12.87
N LEU A 7 35.37 34.46 11.59
CA LEU A 7 34.09 33.91 11.15
C LEU A 7 33.96 32.52 11.79
N VAL A 8 33.22 32.43 12.90
CA VAL A 8 32.82 31.14 13.49
C VAL A 8 31.77 30.54 12.55
N ILE A 9 32.25 29.90 11.49
CA ILE A 9 31.44 29.02 10.63
C ILE A 9 31.21 27.75 11.45
N GLY A 10 29.94 27.42 11.67
CA GLY A 10 29.53 26.22 12.40
C GLY A 10 28.76 26.56 13.67
N SER A 11 27.74 27.40 13.54
CA SER A 11 26.74 27.53 14.59
C SER A 11 26.08 26.16 14.78
N ILE A 12 25.99 25.70 16.03
CA ILE A 12 25.31 24.46 16.44
C ILE A 12 23.91 24.36 15.80
N ALA A 13 23.29 25.50 15.50
CA ALA A 13 22.03 25.63 14.76
C ALA A 13 22.03 24.93 13.39
N ASP A 14 23.13 24.95 12.62
CA ASP A 14 23.20 24.29 11.31
C ASP A 14 23.07 22.76 11.42
N LYS A 15 23.65 22.17 12.47
CA LYS A 15 23.59 20.72 12.68
C LYS A 15 22.19 20.27 13.07
N TRP A 16 21.50 21.04 13.92
CA TRP A 16 20.12 20.76 14.30
C TRP A 16 19.14 21.02 13.16
N PHE A 17 19.41 22.02 12.32
CA PHE A 17 18.61 22.33 11.13
C PHE A 17 18.69 21.19 10.09
N LEU A 18 19.89 20.68 9.81
CA LEU A 18 20.08 19.52 8.93
C LEU A 18 19.43 18.26 9.51
N PHE A 19 19.52 18.05 10.82
CA PHE A 19 18.84 16.94 11.49
C PHE A 19 17.31 17.05 11.39
N ALA A 20 16.75 18.25 11.55
CA ALA A 20 15.32 18.49 11.39
C ALA A 20 14.85 18.21 9.95
N ILE A 21 15.63 18.64 8.94
CA ILE A 21 15.33 18.33 7.52
C ILE A 21 15.41 16.82 7.27
N ALA A 22 16.46 16.16 7.75
CA ALA A 22 16.61 14.71 7.60
C ALA A 22 15.47 13.93 8.28
N ALA A 23 15.07 14.34 9.49
CA ALA A 23 13.95 13.74 10.21
C ALA A 23 12.61 14.00 9.49
N LEU A 24 12.42 15.18 8.90
CA LEU A 24 11.22 15.51 8.14
C LEU A 24 11.13 14.69 6.85
N LEU A 25 12.24 14.56 6.12
CA LEU A 25 12.34 13.70 4.93
C LEU A 25 12.10 12.22 5.28
N LEU A 26 12.68 11.74 6.38
CA LEU A 26 12.45 10.37 6.86
C LEU A 26 10.99 10.16 7.27
N SER A 27 10.37 11.14 7.94
CA SER A 27 8.96 11.06 8.33
C SER A 27 8.03 11.04 7.12
N LEU A 28 8.31 11.85 6.10
CA LEU A 28 7.59 11.84 4.82
C LEU A 28 7.77 10.50 4.11
N TYR A 29 9.00 9.99 4.04
CA TYR A 29 9.30 8.69 3.44
C TYR A 29 8.54 7.54 4.13
N LEU A 30 8.55 7.51 5.47
CA LEU A 30 7.82 6.52 6.26
C LEU A 30 6.29 6.66 6.11
N LEU A 31 5.80 7.89 5.95
CA LEU A 31 4.38 8.16 5.70
C LEU A 31 3.96 7.68 4.30
N SER A 32 4.82 7.88 3.29
CA SER A 32 4.63 7.41 1.91
C SER A 32 4.72 5.89 1.77
N PHE A 33 5.52 5.22 2.60
CA PHE A 33 5.69 3.75 2.55
C PHE A 33 4.57 2.95 3.23
N ARG A 34 3.70 3.60 4.01
CA ARG A 34 2.51 2.90 4.50
C ARG A 34 1.56 2.75 3.33
N PRO A 35 1.15 1.52 2.94
CA PRO A 35 0.06 1.37 1.99
C PRO A 35 -1.10 2.17 2.56
N THR A 36 -1.56 3.17 1.78
CA THR A 36 -2.65 4.04 2.17
C THR A 36 -3.78 3.17 2.71
N ARG A 37 -4.46 3.60 3.79
CA ARG A 37 -5.56 2.79 4.37
C ARG A 37 -6.55 2.27 3.31
N ALA A 38 -6.70 3.03 2.22
CA ALA A 38 -7.42 2.66 1.02
C ALA A 38 -6.91 1.38 0.34
N VAL A 39 -5.59 1.20 0.17
CA VAL A 39 -4.98 -0.01 -0.42
C VAL A 39 -5.22 -1.24 0.45
N ARG A 40 -5.06 -1.12 1.78
CA ARG A 40 -5.35 -2.23 2.70
C ARG A 40 -6.83 -2.62 2.65
N PHE A 41 -7.71 -1.63 2.62
CA PHE A 41 -9.14 -1.86 2.46
C PHE A 41 -9.48 -2.52 1.12
N CYS A 42 -8.90 -2.05 0.02
CA CYS A 42 -9.15 -2.65 -1.29
C CYS A 42 -8.63 -4.07 -1.37
N HIS A 43 -7.51 -4.38 -0.71
CA HIS A 43 -7.01 -5.74 -0.59
C HIS A 43 -7.99 -6.63 0.18
N SER A 44 -8.49 -6.20 1.34
CA SER A 44 -9.45 -6.99 2.12
C SER A 44 -10.77 -7.19 1.38
N SER A 45 -11.28 -6.12 0.77
CA SER A 45 -12.51 -6.15 -0.03
C SER A 45 -12.39 -7.05 -1.27
N ALA A 46 -11.26 -6.99 -1.98
CA ALA A 46 -11.02 -7.83 -3.15
C ALA A 46 -10.89 -9.31 -2.78
N GLN A 47 -10.23 -9.62 -1.67
CA GLN A 47 -10.09 -10.99 -1.18
C GLN A 47 -11.44 -11.60 -0.79
N GLU A 48 -12.29 -10.84 -0.08
CA GLU A 48 -13.64 -11.28 0.28
C GLU A 48 -14.53 -11.46 -0.95
N SER A 49 -14.42 -10.55 -1.92
CA SER A 49 -15.18 -10.61 -3.18
C SER A 49 -14.76 -11.79 -4.05
N ALA A 50 -13.45 -12.09 -4.13
CA ALA A 50 -12.92 -13.24 -4.84
C ALA A 50 -13.40 -14.56 -4.21
N LYS A 51 -13.43 -14.62 -2.87
CA LYS A 51 -13.98 -15.78 -2.15
C LYS A 51 -15.47 -15.98 -2.42
N SER A 52 -16.25 -14.89 -2.40
CA SER A 52 -17.68 -14.93 -2.69
C SER A 52 -17.98 -15.35 -4.15
N SER A 53 -17.23 -14.81 -5.11
CA SER A 53 -17.28 -15.24 -6.53
C SER A 53 -17.09 -16.75 -6.67
N MET A 54 -16.07 -17.29 -5.99
CA MET A 54 -15.78 -18.71 -6.02
C MET A 54 -16.91 -19.56 -5.44
N GLN A 55 -17.48 -19.12 -4.31
CA GLN A 55 -18.64 -19.79 -3.71
C GLN A 55 -19.85 -19.77 -4.64
N ALA A 56 -20.08 -18.66 -5.36
CA ALA A 56 -21.15 -18.58 -6.36
C ALA A 56 -20.91 -19.56 -7.53
N ARG A 57 -19.66 -19.69 -8.01
CA ARG A 57 -19.29 -20.66 -9.06
C ARG A 57 -19.50 -22.11 -8.60
N LEU A 58 -19.24 -22.39 -7.32
CA LEU A 58 -19.51 -23.69 -6.71
C LEU A 58 -20.99 -24.02 -6.63
N GLN A 59 -21.83 -23.02 -6.31
CA GLN A 59 -23.28 -23.20 -6.33
C GLN A 59 -23.81 -23.47 -7.73
N GLN A 60 -23.19 -22.87 -8.76
CA GLN A 60 -23.56 -23.10 -10.15
C GLN A 60 -23.07 -24.45 -10.71
N ASN A 61 -21.89 -24.91 -10.27
CA ASN A 61 -21.29 -26.17 -10.71
C ASN A 61 -20.88 -27.03 -9.51
N PRO A 62 -21.84 -27.59 -8.76
CA PRO A 62 -21.56 -28.38 -7.56
C PRO A 62 -20.86 -29.72 -7.87
N GLN A 63 -20.86 -30.16 -9.12
CA GLN A 63 -20.17 -31.39 -9.55
C GLN A 63 -18.67 -31.19 -9.81
N ASN A 64 -18.17 -29.95 -9.83
CA ASN A 64 -16.76 -29.69 -10.10
C ASN A 64 -15.93 -29.81 -8.81
N GLN A 65 -15.35 -31.00 -8.60
CA GLN A 65 -14.55 -31.33 -7.42
C GLN A 65 -13.28 -30.47 -7.29
N ASP A 66 -12.69 -30.02 -8.39
CA ASP A 66 -11.50 -29.17 -8.35
C ASP A 66 -11.81 -27.77 -7.80
N LEU A 67 -12.95 -27.22 -8.22
CA LEU A 67 -13.49 -25.97 -7.67
C LEU A 67 -13.80 -26.10 -6.18
N GLN A 68 -14.28 -27.26 -5.76
CA GLN A 68 -14.63 -27.54 -4.36
C GLN A 68 -13.37 -27.62 -3.49
N ARG A 69 -12.35 -28.37 -3.93
CA ARG A 69 -11.04 -28.41 -3.27
C ARG A 69 -10.37 -27.04 -3.21
N ALA A 70 -10.43 -26.29 -4.29
CA ALA A 70 -9.81 -24.97 -4.32
C ALA A 70 -10.50 -24.03 -3.32
N ALA A 71 -11.83 -24.10 -3.17
CA ALA A 71 -12.55 -23.26 -2.20
C ALA A 71 -12.30 -23.69 -0.75
N GLU A 72 -12.23 -24.99 -0.48
CA GLU A 72 -11.87 -25.55 0.83
C GLU A 72 -10.42 -25.18 1.21
N ALA A 73 -9.52 -25.16 0.22
CA ALA A 73 -8.14 -24.71 0.39
C ALA A 73 -8.02 -23.18 0.52
N GLY A 74 -9.12 -22.43 0.40
CA GLY A 74 -9.11 -20.97 0.40
C GLY A 74 -8.39 -20.35 -0.79
N LEU A 75 -8.17 -21.13 -1.85
CA LEU A 75 -7.55 -20.71 -3.10
C LEU A 75 -8.61 -20.06 -3.97
N PHE A 76 -8.57 -18.74 -4.08
CA PHE A 76 -9.42 -18.00 -5.02
C PHE A 76 -8.68 -17.79 -6.34
N ILE A 77 -9.46 -17.59 -7.40
CA ILE A 77 -8.89 -17.30 -8.72
C ILE A 77 -8.20 -15.94 -8.64
N GLU A 78 -6.88 -15.92 -8.85
CA GLU A 78 -6.05 -14.73 -8.75
C GLU A 78 -6.52 -13.61 -9.70
N GLN A 79 -7.07 -14.01 -10.85
CA GLN A 79 -7.66 -13.11 -11.83
C GLN A 79 -8.91 -12.37 -11.30
N ASP A 80 -9.75 -13.03 -10.49
CA ASP A 80 -10.92 -12.41 -9.86
C ASP A 80 -10.46 -11.41 -8.80
N TYR A 81 -9.49 -11.79 -7.97
CA TYR A 81 -8.87 -10.89 -7.00
C TYR A 81 -8.29 -9.64 -7.66
N ALA A 82 -7.48 -9.81 -8.71
CA ALA A 82 -6.85 -8.71 -9.43
C ALA A 82 -7.89 -7.76 -10.05
N THR A 83 -8.99 -8.32 -10.56
CA THR A 83 -10.10 -7.54 -11.14
C THR A 83 -10.84 -6.73 -10.07
N PHE A 84 -11.20 -7.34 -8.93
CA PHE A 84 -11.84 -6.62 -7.82
C PHE A 84 -10.92 -5.56 -7.21
N TYR A 85 -9.64 -5.88 -7.07
CA TYR A 85 -8.64 -4.95 -6.55
C TYR A 85 -8.47 -3.73 -7.45
N ARG A 86 -8.30 -3.93 -8.78
CA ARG A 86 -8.24 -2.83 -9.75
C ARG A 86 -9.51 -1.99 -9.74
N ASN A 87 -10.68 -2.62 -9.69
CA ASN A 87 -11.96 -1.89 -9.65
C ASN A 87 -12.12 -1.06 -8.37
N CYS A 88 -11.75 -1.60 -7.20
CA CYS A 88 -11.78 -0.87 -5.94
C CYS A 88 -10.85 0.36 -5.97
N ILE A 89 -9.64 0.15 -6.49
CA ILE A 89 -8.62 1.18 -6.64
C ILE A 89 -9.07 2.27 -7.62
N ARG A 90 -9.61 1.89 -8.79
CA ARG A 90 -10.16 2.80 -9.80
C ARG A 90 -11.31 3.64 -9.26
N ASN A 91 -12.29 3.01 -8.59
CA ASN A 91 -13.46 3.71 -8.05
C ASN A 91 -13.11 4.66 -6.90
N ARG A 92 -11.99 4.43 -6.20
CA ARG A 92 -11.50 5.30 -5.13
C ARG A 92 -10.46 6.34 -5.60
N GLY A 93 -10.17 6.40 -6.90
CA GLY A 93 -9.28 7.40 -7.48
C GLY A 93 -7.79 7.19 -7.19
N TYR A 94 -7.37 5.97 -6.84
CA TYR A 94 -5.96 5.62 -6.77
C TYR A 94 -5.55 5.02 -8.11
N GLU A 95 -5.45 5.77 -9.21
CA GLU A 95 -4.90 5.13 -10.41
C GLU A 95 -3.51 4.56 -10.12
N PRO A 96 -3.29 3.23 -10.24
CA PRO A 96 -1.93 2.73 -10.32
C PRO A 96 -1.42 3.25 -11.66
N SER A 97 -0.47 4.17 -11.59
CA SER A 97 0.24 4.66 -12.76
C SER A 97 0.70 3.44 -13.55
N LEU A 98 0.23 3.33 -14.80
CA LEU A 98 0.66 2.31 -15.76
C LEU A 98 2.18 2.32 -15.92
#